data_AF-A0A419H556-F1
#
_entry.id   AF-A0A419H556-F1
#
_cell.length_a   1.000
_cell.length_b   1.000
_cell.length_c   1.000
_cell.angle_alpha   90.00
_cell.angle_beta   90.00
_cell.angle_gamma   90.00
#
_symmetry.space_group_name_H-M   'P 1'
#
loop_
_entity.id
_entity.type
_entity.pdbx_description
1 polymer ?
#
loop_
_entity_poly.entity_id
_entity_poly.type
_entity_poly.pdbx_seq_one_letter_code
_entity_poly.pdbx_strand_id
1 'polypeptide(L)'
;MINGMYIDPLIFTQKFVKSCDVCICSGECCYYGVYTDKSEHELIMGLKDRIIKSMDDSQTKDVEKWFEDPEPDDDFPSGIAVGTEVHNGKCVFLDRQGYC
;
A
#
# COMPACT_ATOMS: atom_id res chain seq x y z
N MET A 1 -9.71 22.21 -19.06
CA MET A 1 -8.92 23.07 -18.18
C MET A 1 -9.70 23.22 -16.89
N ILE A 2 -9.14 22.79 -15.76
CA ILE A 2 -9.74 22.94 -14.43
C ILE A 2 -8.72 23.70 -13.59
N ASN A 3 -9.11 24.83 -13.00
CA ASN A 3 -8.22 25.70 -12.22
C ASN A 3 -6.89 26.07 -12.90
N GLY A 4 -6.90 26.30 -14.22
CA GLY A 4 -5.68 26.64 -14.97
C GLY A 4 -4.76 25.46 -15.32
N MET A 5 -5.08 24.24 -14.87
CA MET A 5 -4.38 23.02 -15.24
C MET A 5 -5.05 22.33 -16.45
N TYR A 6 -4.21 21.78 -17.33
CA TYR A 6 -4.66 20.87 -18.38
C TYR A 6 -4.64 19.45 -17.83
N ILE A 7 -5.78 18.78 -17.93
CA ILE A 7 -5.89 17.37 -17.54
C ILE A 7 -5.65 16.56 -18.80
N ASP A 8 -4.71 15.63 -18.74
CA ASP A 8 -4.46 14.68 -19.83
C ASP A 8 -5.70 13.80 -20.02
N PRO A 9 -6.37 13.81 -21.19
CA PRO A 9 -7.53 12.95 -21.45
C PRO A 9 -7.24 11.46 -21.26
N LEU A 10 -5.96 11.05 -21.31
CA LEU A 10 -5.53 9.69 -21.07
C LEU A 10 -5.99 9.18 -19.70
N ILE A 11 -6.06 10.02 -18.66
CA ILE A 11 -6.52 9.60 -17.32
C ILE A 11 -7.95 9.02 -17.33
N PHE A 12 -8.80 9.46 -18.26
CA PHE A 12 -10.19 8.99 -18.38
C PHE A 12 -10.33 7.75 -19.27
N THR A 13 -9.27 7.37 -19.98
CA THR A 13 -9.29 6.29 -20.97
C THR A 13 -8.28 5.17 -20.69
N GLN A 14 -7.31 5.45 -19.83
CA GLN A 14 -6.31 4.49 -19.40
C GLN A 14 -6.99 3.41 -18.57
N LYS A 15 -7.15 2.25 -19.20
CA LYS A 15 -7.58 1.04 -18.53
C LYS A 15 -6.43 0.52 -17.68
N PHE A 16 -6.75 -0.30 -16.68
CA PHE A 16 -5.76 -1.14 -16.03
C PHE A 16 -4.96 -1.88 -17.11
N VAL A 17 -3.63 -1.71 -17.08
CA VAL A 17 -2.73 -2.41 -17.99
C VAL A 17 -2.90 -3.92 -17.79
N LYS A 18 -2.60 -4.74 -18.80
CA LYS A 18 -2.74 -6.21 -18.68
C LYS A 18 -1.91 -6.79 -17.51
N SER A 19 -0.88 -6.08 -17.07
CA SER A 19 -0.04 -6.39 -15.91
C SER A 19 -0.60 -5.89 -14.57
N CYS A 20 -1.75 -5.21 -14.54
CA CYS A 20 -2.52 -4.91 -13.32
C CYS A 20 -3.39 -6.12 -12.92
N ASP A 21 -2.80 -7.30 -12.98
CA ASP A 21 -3.27 -8.48 -12.27
C ASP A 21 -2.38 -8.56 -11.03
N VAL A 22 -2.97 -8.55 -9.83
CA VAL A 22 -2.23 -8.52 -8.55
C VAL A 22 -1.18 -9.63 -8.47
N CYS A 23 -1.38 -10.74 -9.20
CA CYS A 23 -0.46 -11.87 -9.23
C CYS A 23 0.78 -11.64 -10.12
N ILE A 24 0.76 -10.64 -10.99
CA ILE A 24 1.87 -10.25 -11.88
C ILE A 24 2.17 -8.75 -11.82
N CYS A 25 1.60 -8.06 -10.84
CA CYS A 25 1.71 -6.62 -10.65
C CYS A 25 3.10 -6.31 -10.07
N SER A 26 3.75 -5.31 -10.64
CA SER A 26 4.93 -4.67 -10.05
C SER A 26 4.68 -3.17 -10.02
N GLY A 27 3.54 -2.80 -9.44
CA GLY A 27 3.10 -1.42 -9.34
C GLY A 27 3.86 -0.65 -8.26
N GLU A 28 3.62 0.65 -8.21
CA GLU A 28 4.27 1.56 -7.26
C GLU A 28 4.08 1.12 -5.80
N CYS A 29 2.93 0.55 -5.45
CA CYS A 29 2.67 0.07 -4.08
C CYS A 29 3.63 -1.03 -3.60
N CYS A 30 4.20 -1.83 -4.52
CA CYS A 30 5.21 -2.83 -4.20
C CYS A 30 6.55 -2.20 -3.80
N TYR A 31 6.85 -1.02 -4.33
CA TYR A 31 8.12 -0.31 -4.13
C TYR A 31 8.04 0.75 -3.04
N TYR A 32 6.88 1.40 -2.90
CA TYR A 32 6.70 2.59 -2.08
C TYR A 32 5.64 2.43 -0.98
N GLY A 33 4.98 1.27 -0.89
CA GLY A 33 3.91 1.06 0.07
C GLY A 33 2.58 1.68 -0.36
N VAL A 34 1.59 1.65 0.53
CA VAL A 34 0.25 2.16 0.30
C VAL A 34 -0.27 2.88 1.56
N TYR A 35 -1.03 3.95 1.35
CA TYR A 35 -1.77 4.59 2.43
C TYR A 35 -3.08 3.85 2.69
N THR A 36 -3.39 3.66 3.97
CA THR A 36 -4.60 3.00 4.45
C THR A 36 -5.35 3.94 5.38
N ASP A 37 -6.66 3.76 5.49
CA ASP A 37 -7.42 4.44 6.55
C ASP A 37 -6.98 3.89 7.91
N LYS A 38 -7.01 4.74 8.95
CA LYS A 38 -6.71 4.30 10.32
C LYS A 38 -7.47 3.03 10.74
N SER A 39 -8.74 2.88 10.35
CA SER A 39 -9.53 1.70 10.71
C SER A 39 -9.02 0.41 10.05
N GLU A 40 -8.46 0.51 8.84
CA GLU A 40 -7.85 -0.62 8.13
C GLU A 40 -6.51 -0.99 8.77
N HIS A 41 -5.69 0.01 9.12
CA HIS A 41 -4.47 -0.21 9.90
C HIS A 41 -4.76 -0.95 11.22
N GLU A 42 -5.75 -0.49 11.99
CA GLU A 42 -6.15 -1.13 13.26
C GLU A 42 -6.61 -2.58 13.04
N LEU A 43 -7.37 -2.84 11.97
CA LEU A 43 -7.78 -4.19 11.58
C LEU A 43 -6.57 -5.09 11.25
N ILE A 44 -5.62 -4.59 10.45
CA ILE A 44 -4.41 -5.32 10.08
C ILE A 44 -3.58 -5.66 11.32
N MET A 45 -3.38 -4.70 12.22
CA MET A 45 -2.64 -4.91 13.47
C MET A 45 -3.37 -5.90 14.41
N GLY A 46 -4.70 -5.92 14.40
CA GLY A 46 -5.50 -6.93 15.09
C GLY A 46 -5.34 -8.35 14.54
N LEU A 47 -4.87 -8.49 13.29
CA LEU A 47 -4.64 -9.76 12.59
C LEU A 47 -3.15 -10.14 12.47
N LYS A 48 -2.24 -9.39 13.10
CA LYS A 48 -0.78 -9.51 12.95
C LYS A 48 -0.26 -10.96 13.08
N ASP A 49 -0.75 -11.72 14.04
CA ASP A 49 -0.28 -13.09 14.29
C ASP A 49 -0.63 -14.05 13.14
N ARG A 50 -1.76 -13.79 12.45
CA ARG A 50 -2.16 -14.55 11.27
C ARG A 50 -1.31 -14.15 10.06
N ILE A 51 -1.04 -12.85 9.91
CA ILE A 51 -0.24 -12.32 8.81
C ILE A 51 1.20 -12.83 8.91
N ILE A 52 1.83 -12.77 10.10
CA ILE A 52 3.20 -13.25 10.35
C ILE A 52 3.38 -14.73 9.95
N LYS A 53 2.33 -15.56 10.10
CA LYS A 53 2.36 -16.97 9.71
C LYS A 53 2.34 -17.17 8.19
N SER A 54 1.77 -16.23 7.45
CA SER A 54 1.73 -16.24 5.99
C SER A 54 2.96 -15.58 5.36
N MET A 55 3.68 -14.74 6.10
CA MET A 55 4.91 -14.08 5.64
C MET A 55 6.08 -15.04 5.45
N ASP A 56 6.83 -14.84 4.37
CA ASP A 56 8.07 -15.55 4.10
C ASP A 56 9.29 -14.91 4.81
N ASP A 57 10.49 -15.41 4.55
CA ASP A 57 11.74 -14.89 5.14
C ASP A 57 12.22 -13.56 4.55
N SER A 58 11.64 -13.10 3.45
CA SER A 58 12.02 -11.85 2.77
C SER A 58 11.29 -10.63 3.34
N GLN A 59 10.35 -10.87 4.25
CA GLN A 59 9.51 -9.87 4.90
C GLN A 59 9.92 -9.70 6.36
N THR A 60 9.85 -8.46 6.86
CA THR A 60 10.09 -8.19 8.28
C THR A 60 8.88 -8.64 9.10
N LYS A 61 9.12 -9.49 10.11
CA LYS A 61 8.10 -9.91 11.09
C LYS A 61 8.03 -8.98 12.30
N ASP A 62 8.86 -7.93 12.30
CA ASP A 62 8.89 -6.87 13.30
C ASP A 62 7.77 -5.87 13.00
N VAL A 63 6.69 -5.96 13.78
CA VAL A 63 5.44 -5.20 13.56
C VAL A 63 5.61 -3.69 13.76
N GLU A 64 6.60 -3.28 14.54
CA GLU A 64 6.93 -1.86 14.75
C GLU A 64 7.54 -1.21 13.50
N LYS A 65 7.84 -2.01 12.47
CA LYS A 65 8.37 -1.55 11.18
C LYS A 65 7.36 -1.67 10.05
N TRP A 66 6.09 -2.00 10.34
CA TRP A 66 5.11 -2.26 9.27
C TRP A 66 4.45 -0.99 8.74
N PHE A 67 4.36 0.04 9.56
CA PHE A 67 3.61 1.24 9.25
C PHE A 67 4.40 2.49 9.64
N GLU A 68 4.20 3.54 8.87
CA GLU A 68 4.58 4.91 9.16
C GLU A 68 3.73 5.46 10.32
N ASP A 69 4.15 6.61 10.86
CA ASP A 69 3.32 7.34 11.83
C ASP A 69 2.01 7.83 11.19
N PRO A 70 0.88 7.84 11.91
CA PRO A 70 -0.39 8.34 11.38
C PRO A 70 -0.35 9.83 11.07
N GLU A 71 -0.86 10.22 9.90
CA GLU A 71 -0.90 11.61 9.45
C GLU A 71 -2.36 12.08 9.21
N PRO A 72 -2.72 13.32 9.58
CA PRO A 72 -4.04 13.88 9.27
C PRO A 72 -4.27 14.01 7.76
N ASP A 73 -5.35 13.42 7.25
CA ASP A 73 -5.74 13.49 5.85
C ASP A 73 -7.27 13.34 5.71
N ASP A 74 -7.93 14.44 5.35
CA ASP A 74 -9.39 14.53 5.23
C ASP A 74 -9.93 13.79 3.98
N ASP A 75 -9.05 13.32 3.08
CA ASP A 75 -9.46 12.45 1.97
C ASP A 75 -9.76 11.01 2.44
N PHE A 76 -9.34 10.63 3.65
CA PHE A 76 -9.63 9.33 4.26
C PHE A 76 -10.85 9.38 5.19
N PRO A 77 -11.66 8.31 5.27
CA PRO A 77 -12.89 8.30 6.08
C PRO A 77 -12.71 8.66 7.56
N SER A 78 -11.59 8.28 8.16
CA SER A 78 -11.27 8.60 9.56
C SER A 78 -10.61 9.98 9.75
N GLY A 79 -10.28 10.68 8.65
CA GLY A 79 -9.45 11.88 8.66
C GLY A 79 -7.96 11.59 8.93
N ILE A 80 -7.55 10.32 8.88
CA ILE A 80 -6.19 9.88 9.21
C ILE A 80 -5.73 8.83 8.20
N ALA A 81 -4.60 9.09 7.56
CA ALA A 81 -3.88 8.14 6.72
C ALA A 81 -2.76 7.46 7.52
N VAL A 82 -2.56 6.17 7.29
CA VAL A 82 -1.42 5.41 7.82
C VAL A 82 -0.75 4.68 6.65
N GLY A 83 0.50 5.04 6.36
CA GLY A 83 1.30 4.44 5.30
C GLY A 83 1.90 3.10 5.71
N THR A 84 1.94 2.12 4.81
CA THR A 84 2.77 0.92 5.01
C THR A 84 4.23 1.25 4.72
N GLU A 85 5.13 0.81 5.59
CA GLU A 85 6.55 1.15 5.48
C GLU A 85 7.26 0.38 4.35
N VAL A 86 8.41 0.91 3.93
CA VAL A 86 9.33 0.23 3.00
C VAL A 86 10.51 -0.37 3.76
N HIS A 87 10.70 -1.68 3.65
CA HIS A 87 11.81 -2.39 4.26
C HIS A 87 12.66 -3.12 3.20
N ASN A 88 13.97 -2.89 3.22
CA ASN A 88 14.90 -3.42 2.21
C ASN A 88 14.52 -3.08 0.75
N GLY A 89 13.96 -1.89 0.53
CA GLY A 89 13.62 -1.38 -0.82
C GLY A 89 12.34 -1.95 -1.43
N LYS A 90 11.47 -2.57 -0.62
CA LYS A 90 10.12 -2.99 -1.00
C LYS A 90 9.13 -2.79 0.14
N CYS A 91 7.84 -2.78 -0.17
CA CYS A 91 6.77 -2.79 0.83
C CYS A 91 6.94 -3.99 1.79
N VAL A 92 6.70 -3.77 3.09
CA VAL A 92 6.80 -4.82 4.13
C VAL A 92 5.90 -6.03 3.87
N PHE A 93 4.78 -5.85 3.16
CA PHE A 93 3.82 -6.92 2.87
C PHE A 93 4.13 -7.67 1.57
N LEU A 94 5.08 -7.20 0.75
CA LEU A 94 5.46 -7.87 -0.49
C LEU A 94 6.35 -9.09 -0.19
N ASP A 95 5.94 -10.28 -0.61
CA ASP A 95 6.75 -11.51 -0.50
C ASP A 95 7.82 -11.62 -1.60
N ARG A 96 8.57 -12.74 -1.67
CA ARG A 96 9.58 -12.94 -2.73
C ARG A 96 8.98 -13.27 -4.11
N GLN A 97 7.73 -13.72 -4.15
CA GLN A 97 7.03 -14.17 -5.34
C GLN A 97 6.29 -13.02 -6.02
N GLY A 98 6.17 -11.87 -5.36
CA GLY A 98 5.50 -10.68 -5.86
C GLY A 98 4.06 -10.53 -5.35
N TYR A 99 3.67 -11.26 -4.31
CA TYR A 99 2.33 -11.19 -3.71
C TYR A 99 2.35 -10.35 -2.42
N CYS A 100 1.35 -9.49 -2.27
CA CYS A 100 1.08 -8.71 -1.05
C CYS A 100 -0.08 -9.32 -0.26
#